data_AF-A0A8C9UXV5-F1
#
_entry.id   AF-A0A8C9UXV5-F1
#
_cell.length_a   1.000
_cell.length_b   1.000
_cell.length_c   1.000
_cell.angle_alpha   90.00
_cell.angle_beta   90.00
_cell.angle_gamma   90.00
#
_symmetry.space_group_name_H-M   'P 1'
#
loop_
_entity.id
_entity.type
_entity.pdbx_description
1 polymer ?
#
loop_
_entity_poly.entity_id
_entity_poly.type
_entity_poly.pdbx_seq_one_letter_code
_entity_poly.pdbx_strand_id
1 'polypeptide(L)'
;MGSEPPSTPPPVEEGGDEEEEELSGTEESDPRAPPGRGSLLTRRGITLRVLLKDGLVEPGDGVLSIHYLGKKFVGDLLCDGKIRWVETGQIFNSPSAWATHCKRLVNPAKKSGCGWASVRYRGQKLVQYKTSWLHKYQPSAEVVRKGSQGMGGGRIGWRDGEISMVQRRGERERVPVRYCTLGSRDSARDPHTLVELSAFSAINRFQPFNVAVSSNVLLLMDFHCHLTTSEVVGYLGGRWDTNTQLLTVLRAFPCRTRLADRDSAPVVEEEICQNLFMRGLSLVGWYHSHPRGPALPSLQDIDSQMDHQLRLQGSNNGFQPCLGIICGPYYHGNQGVASTITPFWVVPPPEQRPNDYGIPVAVEVTYVQDNYLTSDVLNEMMLLVDFYRTAPDLVQFSQLWSPEITVLDKIKVWAAGVISTVLLAF
;
A
#
# COMPACT_ATOMS: atom_id res chain seq x y z
N MET A 1 8.34 30.51 -75.34
CA MET A 1 7.45 29.36 -75.60
C MET A 1 8.11 28.13 -74.99
N GLY A 2 7.58 27.67 -73.86
CA GLY A 2 8.02 26.46 -73.17
C GLY A 2 6.89 26.07 -72.23
N SER A 3 6.32 24.90 -72.48
CA SER A 3 5.05 24.40 -71.98
C SER A 3 5.20 23.81 -70.57
N GLU A 4 4.39 24.26 -69.61
CA GLU A 4 4.22 23.58 -68.32
C GLU A 4 3.17 22.45 -68.42
N PRO A 5 3.37 21.30 -67.75
CA PRO A 5 2.43 20.19 -67.74
C PRO A 5 1.32 20.36 -66.67
N PRO A 6 0.17 19.65 -66.79
CA PRO A 6 -0.99 19.85 -65.92
C PRO A 6 -0.96 19.01 -64.63
N SER A 7 -1.31 19.70 -63.54
CA SER A 7 -2.19 19.36 -62.40
C SER A 7 -2.27 17.92 -61.87
N THR A 8 -1.67 17.67 -60.71
CA THR A 8 -2.01 16.60 -59.76
C THR A 8 -3.26 16.96 -58.93
N PRO A 9 -4.17 16.01 -58.60
CA PRO A 9 -5.37 16.26 -57.79
C PRO A 9 -5.05 16.51 -56.30
N PRO A 10 -5.96 17.12 -55.52
CA PRO A 10 -5.66 17.61 -54.18
C PRO A 10 -5.48 16.45 -53.18
N PRO A 11 -4.59 16.60 -52.19
CA PRO A 11 -4.52 15.69 -51.07
C PRO A 11 -5.75 15.87 -50.18
N VAL A 12 -6.37 14.74 -49.82
CA VAL A 12 -7.44 14.65 -48.84
C VAL A 12 -6.87 14.99 -47.47
N GLU A 13 -7.44 16.00 -46.83
CA GLU A 13 -7.10 16.38 -45.45
C GLU A 13 -7.78 15.45 -44.42
N GLU A 14 -6.97 15.15 -43.41
CA GLU A 14 -7.26 14.89 -42.00
C GLU A 14 -7.91 13.57 -41.52
N GLY A 15 -7.11 12.87 -40.73
CA GLY A 15 -7.53 12.14 -39.53
C GLY A 15 -6.33 12.07 -38.59
N GLY A 16 -6.28 12.97 -37.61
CA GLY A 16 -5.14 13.14 -36.70
C GLY A 16 -4.74 11.87 -35.97
N ASP A 17 -3.44 11.59 -35.98
CA ASP A 17 -2.82 10.57 -35.16
C ASP A 17 -2.78 11.07 -33.70
N GLU A 18 -3.71 10.60 -32.88
CA GLU A 18 -3.61 10.67 -31.42
C GLU A 18 -2.49 9.70 -30.98
N GLU A 19 -1.33 10.24 -30.63
CA GLU A 19 -0.26 9.50 -29.94
C GLU A 19 -0.78 9.04 -28.55
N GLU A 20 -1.23 7.79 -28.43
CA GLU A 20 -1.59 7.18 -27.14
C GLU A 20 -0.32 6.73 -26.38
N GLU A 21 -0.04 7.38 -25.24
CA GLU A 21 1.01 7.06 -24.27
C GLU A 21 0.98 5.59 -23.81
N GLU A 22 2.14 4.93 -23.81
CA GLU A 22 2.30 3.55 -23.34
C GLU A 22 2.37 3.47 -21.80
N LEU A 23 1.27 3.05 -21.17
CA LEU A 23 1.24 2.57 -19.78
C LEU A 23 1.30 1.03 -19.76
N SER A 24 2.42 0.48 -19.29
CA SER A 24 2.65 -0.97 -19.15
C SER A 24 2.40 -1.46 -17.73
N GLY A 25 1.33 -2.23 -17.53
CA GLY A 25 1.09 -3.03 -16.33
C GLY A 25 0.50 -4.38 -16.71
N THR A 26 1.21 -5.46 -16.40
CA THR A 26 0.79 -6.85 -16.65
C THR A 26 0.04 -7.38 -15.44
N GLU A 27 -1.21 -7.82 -15.65
CA GLU A 27 -2.06 -8.49 -14.67
C GLU A 27 -2.33 -9.93 -15.16
N GLU A 28 -2.00 -10.92 -14.34
CA GLU A 28 -2.61 -12.25 -14.39
C GLU A 28 -3.25 -12.55 -13.02
N SER A 29 -4.54 -12.88 -13.03
CA SER A 29 -5.27 -13.39 -11.88
C SER A 29 -6.25 -14.49 -12.31
N ASP A 30 -6.31 -15.53 -11.47
CA ASP A 30 -7.15 -16.72 -11.59
C ASP A 30 -8.44 -16.55 -10.75
N PRO A 31 -9.60 -17.08 -11.16
CA PRO A 31 -10.91 -16.66 -10.69
C PRO A 31 -11.52 -17.70 -9.75
N ARG A 32 -11.49 -17.49 -8.42
CA ARG A 32 -12.35 -18.19 -7.45
C ARG A 32 -12.28 -17.57 -6.04
N ALA A 33 -13.07 -16.50 -5.82
CA ALA A 33 -13.42 -16.03 -4.46
C ALA A 33 -14.84 -15.41 -4.46
N PRO A 34 -15.64 -15.59 -3.39
CA PRO A 34 -17.01 -15.10 -3.31
C PRO A 34 -17.08 -13.63 -2.86
N PRO A 35 -18.21 -12.91 -3.08
CA PRO A 35 -18.25 -11.46 -2.97
C PRO A 35 -18.72 -11.00 -1.58
N GLY A 36 -17.82 -10.49 -0.74
CA GLY A 36 -18.15 -9.73 0.48
C GLY A 36 -18.16 -8.22 0.19
N ARG A 37 -19.30 -7.56 0.42
CA ARG A 37 -19.47 -6.10 0.31
C ARG A 37 -18.79 -5.41 1.49
N GLY A 38 -18.02 -4.34 1.22
CA GLY A 38 -17.62 -3.39 2.26
C GLY A 38 -16.18 -2.85 2.20
N SER A 39 -15.54 -2.80 1.02
CA SER A 39 -14.29 -2.04 0.86
C SER A 39 -14.49 -0.98 -0.22
N LEU A 40 -14.11 0.27 0.08
CA LEU A 40 -14.11 1.38 -0.88
C LEU A 40 -13.20 1.00 -2.05
N LEU A 41 -13.81 0.54 -3.14
CA LEU A 41 -13.11 0.06 -4.34
C LEU A 41 -12.28 1.20 -4.94
N THR A 42 -10.95 1.05 -4.90
CA THR A 42 -10.05 1.93 -5.64
C THR A 42 -10.21 1.67 -7.14
N ARG A 43 -9.72 2.61 -7.98
CA ARG A 43 -9.72 2.50 -9.45
C ARG A 43 -9.02 1.23 -9.96
N ARG A 44 -8.35 0.42 -9.15
CA ARG A 44 -7.74 -0.86 -9.56
C ARG A 44 -8.61 -2.10 -9.26
N GLY A 45 -9.63 -2.02 -8.41
CA GLY A 45 -10.49 -3.16 -8.03
C GLY A 45 -11.73 -3.42 -8.91
N ILE A 46 -11.98 -2.58 -9.93
CA ILE A 46 -13.19 -2.68 -10.76
C ILE A 46 -12.93 -3.64 -11.93
N THR A 47 -13.55 -4.82 -11.88
CA THR A 47 -13.52 -5.86 -12.92
C THR A 47 -14.79 -5.82 -13.78
N LEU A 48 -14.79 -6.50 -14.94
CA LEU A 48 -16.02 -6.65 -15.76
C LEU A 48 -17.15 -7.30 -14.96
N ARG A 49 -16.81 -8.20 -14.03
CA ARG A 49 -17.76 -8.82 -13.11
C ARG A 49 -18.42 -7.82 -12.16
N VAL A 50 -17.68 -6.82 -11.69
CA VAL A 50 -18.25 -5.72 -10.88
C VAL A 50 -19.22 -4.89 -11.71
N LEU A 51 -18.85 -4.54 -12.94
CA LEU A 51 -19.72 -3.78 -13.84
C LEU A 51 -21.00 -4.56 -14.24
N LEU A 52 -20.88 -5.87 -14.43
CA LEU A 52 -22.01 -6.78 -14.69
C LEU A 52 -22.96 -6.86 -13.48
N LYS A 53 -22.40 -7.02 -12.27
CA LYS A 53 -23.18 -7.13 -11.03
C LYS A 53 -24.04 -5.89 -10.77
N ASP A 54 -23.52 -4.72 -11.10
CA ASP A 54 -24.21 -3.45 -10.89
C ASP A 54 -24.96 -2.96 -12.14
N GLY A 55 -25.01 -3.79 -13.21
CA GLY A 55 -25.82 -3.56 -14.41
C GLY A 55 -25.32 -2.46 -15.34
N LEU A 56 -24.03 -2.07 -15.26
CA LEU A 56 -23.45 -1.07 -16.17
C LEU A 56 -23.07 -1.65 -17.53
N VAL A 57 -22.84 -2.96 -17.60
CA VAL A 57 -22.62 -3.72 -18.82
C VAL A 57 -23.43 -5.00 -18.75
N GLU A 58 -23.76 -5.60 -19.89
CA GLU A 58 -24.56 -6.82 -19.98
C GLU A 58 -23.79 -7.89 -20.75
N PRO A 59 -23.95 -9.18 -20.41
CA PRO A 59 -23.44 -10.26 -21.22
C PRO A 59 -24.07 -10.22 -22.62
N GLY A 60 -23.30 -10.60 -23.63
CA GLY A 60 -23.82 -10.64 -24.99
C GLY A 60 -22.74 -10.96 -26.01
N ASP A 61 -23.20 -11.39 -27.18
CA ASP A 61 -22.35 -11.78 -28.29
C ASP A 61 -21.90 -10.53 -29.06
N GLY A 62 -20.60 -10.47 -29.39
CA GLY A 62 -19.99 -9.38 -30.16
C GLY A 62 -20.03 -7.99 -29.51
N VAL A 63 -20.32 -7.91 -28.21
CA VAL A 63 -20.48 -6.62 -27.50
C VAL A 63 -19.16 -5.94 -27.17
N LEU A 64 -18.04 -6.66 -27.23
CA LEU A 64 -16.70 -6.12 -26.98
C LEU A 64 -15.89 -5.99 -28.28
N SER A 65 -15.10 -4.92 -28.40
CA SER A 65 -14.20 -4.73 -29.54
C SER A 65 -12.89 -4.05 -29.19
N ILE A 66 -11.84 -4.36 -29.95
CA ILE A 66 -10.53 -3.68 -29.92
C ILE A 66 -10.19 -3.25 -31.34
N HIS A 67 -9.78 -2.00 -31.51
CA HIS A 67 -9.25 -1.49 -32.78
C HIS A 67 -7.77 -1.19 -32.57
N TYR A 68 -6.88 -1.82 -33.35
CA TYR A 68 -5.44 -1.64 -33.23
C TYR A 68 -4.77 -1.74 -34.60
N LEU A 69 -4.06 -0.67 -35.00
CA LEU A 69 -3.35 -0.57 -36.29
C LEU A 69 -4.21 -1.02 -37.49
N GLY A 70 -5.43 -0.48 -37.59
CA GLY A 70 -6.37 -0.79 -38.67
C GLY A 70 -7.08 -2.15 -38.58
N LYS A 71 -6.74 -3.01 -37.61
CA LYS A 71 -7.43 -4.29 -37.38
C LYS A 71 -8.46 -4.17 -36.26
N LYS A 72 -9.62 -4.80 -36.46
CA LYS A 72 -10.70 -4.89 -35.48
C LYS A 72 -10.82 -6.33 -34.97
N PHE A 73 -10.80 -6.48 -33.65
CA PHE A 73 -11.05 -7.74 -32.96
C PHE A 73 -12.39 -7.65 -32.23
N VAL A 74 -13.18 -8.73 -32.24
CA VAL A 74 -14.53 -8.78 -31.65
C VAL A 74 -14.60 -9.90 -30.61
N GLY A 75 -15.20 -9.61 -29.46
CA GLY A 75 -15.35 -10.55 -28.35
C GLY A 75 -16.74 -10.53 -27.74
N ASP A 76 -17.16 -11.68 -27.22
CA ASP A 76 -18.39 -11.86 -26.44
C ASP A 76 -18.08 -11.60 -24.97
N LEU A 77 -19.00 -10.94 -24.26
CA LEU A 77 -18.94 -10.80 -22.80
C LEU A 77 -19.76 -11.92 -22.15
N LEU A 78 -19.12 -12.80 -21.40
CA LEU A 78 -19.77 -13.91 -20.71
C LEU A 78 -20.39 -13.45 -19.38
N CYS A 79 -21.35 -14.22 -18.86
CA CYS A 79 -22.08 -13.91 -17.63
C CYS A 79 -21.22 -13.91 -16.36
N ASP A 80 -20.05 -14.53 -16.40
CA ASP A 80 -19.07 -14.56 -15.29
C ASP A 80 -18.05 -13.41 -15.35
N GLY A 81 -18.09 -12.56 -16.39
CA GLY A 81 -17.17 -11.45 -16.61
C GLY A 81 -15.93 -11.79 -17.42
N LYS A 82 -15.85 -13.01 -17.99
CA LYS A 82 -14.80 -13.40 -18.93
C LYS A 82 -15.13 -12.95 -20.36
N ILE A 83 -14.10 -12.90 -21.20
CA ILE A 83 -14.22 -12.49 -22.61
C ILE A 83 -13.94 -13.70 -23.49
N ARG A 84 -14.86 -14.04 -24.39
CA ARG A 84 -14.63 -15.04 -25.44
C ARG A 84 -14.28 -14.33 -26.74
N TRP A 85 -13.16 -14.66 -27.37
CA TRP A 85 -12.81 -14.12 -28.67
C TRP A 85 -13.58 -14.84 -29.78
N VAL A 86 -14.31 -14.10 -30.61
CA VAL A 86 -15.26 -14.65 -31.60
C VAL A 86 -14.57 -15.50 -32.67
N GLU A 87 -13.35 -15.15 -33.08
CA GLU A 87 -12.68 -15.83 -34.20
C GLU A 87 -12.17 -17.24 -33.85
N THR A 88 -11.77 -17.47 -32.60
CA THR A 88 -11.15 -18.75 -32.19
C THR A 88 -11.87 -19.44 -31.03
N GLY A 89 -12.83 -18.76 -30.39
CA GLY A 89 -13.50 -19.25 -29.19
C GLY A 89 -12.65 -19.20 -27.92
N GLN A 90 -11.41 -18.69 -27.97
CA GLN A 90 -10.52 -18.61 -26.81
C GLN A 90 -11.09 -17.69 -25.72
N ILE A 91 -10.97 -18.11 -24.45
CA ILE A 91 -11.51 -17.39 -23.30
C ILE A 91 -10.39 -16.68 -22.53
N PHE A 92 -10.61 -15.42 -22.20
CA PHE A 92 -9.71 -14.56 -21.44
C PHE A 92 -10.34 -14.14 -20.11
N ASN A 93 -9.55 -14.19 -19.03
CA ASN A 93 -10.02 -13.86 -17.69
C ASN A 93 -10.06 -12.35 -17.40
N SER A 94 -9.49 -11.51 -18.28
CA SER A 94 -9.50 -10.05 -18.10
C SER A 94 -9.45 -9.28 -19.45
N PRO A 95 -9.92 -8.02 -19.50
CA PRO A 95 -9.73 -7.13 -20.65
C PRO A 95 -8.26 -6.93 -21.03
N SER A 96 -7.36 -6.90 -20.04
CA SER A 96 -5.92 -6.73 -20.23
C SER A 96 -5.28 -7.93 -20.92
N ALA A 97 -5.66 -9.15 -20.53
CA ALA A 97 -5.21 -10.38 -21.17
C ALA A 97 -5.67 -10.45 -22.63
N TRP A 98 -6.95 -10.15 -22.90
CA TRP A 98 -7.49 -10.13 -24.25
C TRP A 98 -6.82 -9.06 -25.13
N ALA A 99 -6.66 -7.84 -24.61
CA ALA A 99 -6.03 -6.76 -25.36
C ALA A 99 -4.55 -7.01 -25.68
N THR A 100 -3.81 -7.58 -24.73
CA THR A 100 -2.41 -7.94 -24.97
C THR A 100 -2.31 -9.02 -26.04
N HIS A 101 -3.18 -10.03 -26.00
CA HIS A 101 -3.24 -11.08 -27.01
C HIS A 101 -3.52 -10.52 -28.41
N CYS A 102 -4.58 -9.73 -28.57
CA CYS A 102 -4.94 -9.11 -29.85
C CYS A 102 -3.82 -8.21 -30.40
N LYS A 103 -3.16 -7.43 -29.55
CA LYS A 103 -2.06 -6.54 -29.98
C LYS A 103 -0.82 -7.32 -30.40
N ARG A 104 -0.47 -8.43 -29.73
CA ARG A 104 0.66 -9.29 -30.12
C ARG A 104 0.47 -9.97 -31.47
N LEU A 105 -0.77 -10.26 -31.88
CA LEU A 105 -1.08 -10.78 -33.22
C LEU A 105 -0.76 -9.79 -34.35
N VAL A 106 -0.73 -8.49 -34.04
CA VAL A 106 -0.42 -7.43 -35.03
C VAL A 106 1.02 -6.95 -34.90
N ASN A 107 1.53 -6.83 -33.68
CA ASN A 107 2.92 -6.45 -33.40
C ASN A 107 3.56 -7.42 -32.38
N PRO A 108 4.29 -8.45 -32.85
CA PRO A 108 4.89 -9.47 -31.99
C PRO A 108 5.91 -8.95 -30.96
N ALA A 109 6.51 -7.77 -31.18
CA ALA A 109 7.49 -7.17 -30.26
C ALA A 109 6.83 -6.50 -29.03
N LYS A 110 5.50 -6.36 -29.01
CA LYS A 110 4.78 -5.63 -27.96
C LYS A 110 4.61 -6.49 -26.69
N LYS A 111 5.27 -6.07 -25.59
CA LYS A 111 5.31 -6.82 -24.33
C LYS A 111 4.07 -6.62 -23.44
N SER A 112 3.38 -5.48 -23.55
CA SER A 112 2.24 -5.09 -22.68
C SER A 112 1.20 -4.21 -23.39
N GLY A 113 -0.05 -4.23 -22.91
CA GLY A 113 -1.10 -3.31 -23.38
C GLY A 113 -2.14 -2.98 -22.30
N CYS A 114 -2.60 -1.71 -22.25
CA CYS A 114 -3.64 -1.25 -21.33
C CYS A 114 -5.04 -1.75 -21.76
N GLY A 115 -5.51 -2.84 -21.16
CA GLY A 115 -6.78 -3.49 -21.51
C GLY A 115 -8.01 -2.60 -21.42
N TRP A 116 -8.12 -1.81 -20.36
CA TRP A 116 -9.31 -0.99 -20.08
C TRP A 116 -9.46 0.23 -20.99
N ALA A 117 -8.34 0.78 -21.46
CA ALA A 117 -8.34 1.91 -22.39
C ALA A 117 -8.57 1.44 -23.84
N SER A 118 -8.16 0.21 -24.17
CA SER A 118 -8.23 -0.33 -25.53
C SER A 118 -9.50 -1.12 -25.83
N VAL A 119 -10.13 -1.75 -24.83
CA VAL A 119 -11.36 -2.51 -25.02
C VAL A 119 -12.58 -1.60 -24.96
N ARG A 120 -13.45 -1.71 -25.97
CA ARG A 120 -14.73 -0.99 -26.07
C ARG A 120 -15.90 -1.94 -25.87
N TYR A 121 -16.87 -1.57 -25.03
CA TYR A 121 -18.17 -2.22 -24.92
C TYR A 121 -19.21 -1.40 -25.68
N ARG A 122 -19.92 -2.02 -26.63
CA ARG A 122 -20.90 -1.37 -27.53
C ARG A 122 -20.43 0.00 -28.08
N GLY A 123 -19.14 0.09 -28.42
CA GLY A 123 -18.51 1.28 -29.00
C GLY A 123 -17.87 2.26 -28.00
N GLN A 124 -18.12 2.16 -26.69
CA GLN A 124 -17.54 3.03 -25.66
C GLN A 124 -16.38 2.35 -24.92
N LYS A 125 -15.30 3.09 -24.61
CA LYS A 125 -14.11 2.53 -23.93
C LYS A 125 -14.50 2.05 -22.51
N LEU A 126 -14.07 0.86 -22.09
CA LEU A 126 -14.41 0.29 -20.77
C LEU A 126 -13.96 1.19 -19.59
N VAL A 127 -12.90 1.98 -19.77
CA VAL A 127 -12.45 2.98 -18.78
C VAL A 127 -13.53 4.03 -18.45
N GLN A 128 -14.44 4.32 -19.37
CA GLN A 128 -15.54 5.28 -19.15
C GLN A 128 -16.58 4.70 -18.17
N TYR A 129 -17.03 3.46 -18.40
CA TYR A 129 -17.94 2.75 -17.48
C TYR A 129 -17.34 2.62 -16.08
N LYS A 130 -16.03 2.36 -15.99
CA LYS A 130 -15.27 2.30 -14.73
C LYS A 130 -15.24 3.64 -13.99
N THR A 131 -15.10 4.73 -14.72
CA THR A 131 -15.10 6.09 -14.17
C THR A 131 -16.50 6.50 -13.71
N SER A 132 -17.54 6.20 -14.49
CA SER A 132 -18.94 6.44 -14.11
C SER A 132 -19.37 5.64 -12.88
N TRP A 133 -18.90 4.40 -12.76
CA TRP A 133 -19.12 3.58 -11.57
C TRP A 133 -18.52 4.23 -10.32
N LEU A 134 -17.27 4.71 -10.40
CA LEU A 134 -16.61 5.39 -9.28
C LEU A 134 -17.37 6.65 -8.83
N HIS A 135 -17.80 7.48 -9.78
CA HIS A 135 -18.56 8.70 -9.48
C HIS A 135 -19.92 8.42 -8.81
N LYS A 136 -20.58 7.31 -9.14
CA LYS A 136 -21.90 6.96 -8.58
C LYS A 136 -21.81 6.38 -7.16
N TYR A 137 -20.68 5.78 -6.79
CA TYR A 137 -20.50 5.06 -5.52
C TYR A 137 -19.50 5.72 -4.55
N GLN A 138 -19.03 6.95 -4.85
CA GLN A 138 -18.35 7.83 -3.88
C GLN A 138 -19.37 8.78 -3.22
N PRO A 139 -19.34 9.01 -1.90
CA PRO A 139 -20.16 10.05 -1.27
C PRO A 139 -19.73 11.43 -1.79
N SER A 140 -20.68 12.20 -2.33
CA SER A 140 -20.42 13.54 -2.87
C SER A 140 -20.01 14.51 -1.74
N ALA A 141 -18.78 15.00 -1.79
CA ALA A 141 -18.27 16.06 -0.93
C ALA A 141 -18.67 17.43 -1.50
N GLU A 142 -19.94 17.81 -1.35
CA GLU A 142 -20.44 19.15 -1.71
C GLU A 142 -21.28 19.79 -0.60
N VAL A 143 -20.69 20.11 0.56
CA VAL A 143 -21.24 21.15 1.47
C VAL A 143 -20.12 21.82 2.29
N VAL A 144 -19.17 22.53 1.67
CA VAL A 144 -18.42 23.61 2.35
C VAL A 144 -18.06 24.70 1.34
N ARG A 145 -19.07 25.33 0.73
CA ARG A 145 -18.87 26.57 -0.04
C ARG A 145 -20.14 27.40 -0.03
N LYS A 146 -20.40 28.04 1.11
CA LYS A 146 -21.11 29.34 1.22
C LYS A 146 -21.12 29.78 2.69
N GLY A 147 -20.33 30.81 2.99
CA GLY A 147 -20.24 31.38 4.33
C GLY A 147 -19.07 32.36 4.46
N SER A 148 -18.82 33.19 3.45
CA SER A 148 -17.93 34.34 3.57
C SER A 148 -18.73 35.58 3.17
N GLN A 149 -19.19 36.32 4.18
CA GLN A 149 -19.44 37.77 4.11
C GLN A 149 -19.75 38.30 5.52
N GLY A 150 -18.97 39.31 5.95
CA GLY A 150 -19.48 40.36 6.84
C GLY A 150 -18.78 40.57 8.18
N MET A 151 -17.93 41.61 8.23
CA MET A 151 -17.64 42.54 9.36
C MET A 151 -17.05 41.95 10.66
N GLY A 152 -16.03 42.50 11.32
CA GLY A 152 -15.34 43.79 11.22
C GLY A 152 -14.80 44.15 12.63
N GLY A 153 -13.52 44.54 12.71
CA GLY A 153 -12.99 45.45 13.73
C GLY A 153 -12.51 44.88 15.09
N GLY A 154 -11.28 45.23 15.49
CA GLY A 154 -11.01 45.63 16.89
C GLY A 154 -9.87 44.95 17.67
N ARG A 155 -8.63 45.45 17.47
CA ARG A 155 -7.55 45.77 18.46
C ARG A 155 -7.19 44.80 19.61
N ILE A 156 -5.96 44.27 19.50
CA ILE A 156 -4.81 44.29 20.45
C ILE A 156 -5.10 44.23 21.96
N GLY A 157 -4.49 43.23 22.62
CA GLY A 157 -4.11 43.30 24.04
C GLY A 157 -3.34 42.05 24.50
N TRP A 158 -2.02 42.05 24.40
CA TRP A 158 -1.16 41.11 25.13
C TRP A 158 -1.02 41.58 26.58
N ARG A 159 -1.28 40.69 27.55
CA ARG A 159 -0.66 40.76 28.88
C ARG A 159 -0.63 39.38 29.54
N ASP A 160 0.49 39.14 30.20
CA ASP A 160 1.04 37.88 30.70
C ASP A 160 0.18 37.10 31.71
N GLY A 161 0.41 35.78 31.71
CA GLY A 161 0.72 35.06 32.95
C GLY A 161 -0.36 34.17 33.53
N GLU A 162 -0.54 32.97 32.97
CA GLU A 162 -0.62 31.73 33.76
C GLU A 162 -0.46 30.51 32.85
N ILE A 163 0.61 29.75 33.05
CA ILE A 163 0.88 28.49 32.36
C ILE A 163 -0.11 27.46 32.91
N SER A 164 -1.30 27.40 32.34
CA SER A 164 -2.15 26.21 32.48
C SER A 164 -1.70 25.20 31.44
N MET A 165 -1.34 24.00 31.91
CA MET A 165 -1.13 22.85 31.05
C MET A 165 -2.37 22.67 30.19
N VAL A 166 -2.27 23.09 28.93
CA VAL A 166 -3.27 22.72 27.92
C VAL A 166 -3.07 21.24 27.68
N GLN A 167 -3.76 20.42 28.48
CA GLN A 167 -4.15 19.07 28.09
C GLN A 167 -4.86 19.23 26.75
N ARG A 168 -4.12 19.00 25.66
CA ARG A 168 -4.70 18.82 24.34
C ARG A 168 -5.74 17.71 24.50
N ARG A 169 -7.01 18.06 24.20
CA ARG A 169 -8.19 17.19 24.17
C ARG A 169 -7.80 15.72 23.98
N GLY A 170 -8.10 14.91 24.99
CA GLY A 170 -7.68 13.52 25.08
C GLY A 170 -7.95 12.72 23.81
N GLU A 171 -6.89 12.28 23.16
CA GLU A 171 -6.88 10.97 22.52
C GLU A 171 -7.26 9.98 23.64
N ARG A 172 -8.49 9.47 23.60
CA ARG A 172 -8.87 8.38 24.52
C ARG A 172 -7.84 7.29 24.32
N GLU A 173 -7.15 6.94 25.39
CA GLU A 173 -6.19 5.84 25.38
C GLU A 173 -6.91 4.60 24.81
N ARG A 174 -6.47 4.17 23.63
CA ARG A 174 -7.09 3.04 22.92
C ARG A 174 -6.72 1.78 23.68
N VAL A 175 -7.61 1.33 24.57
CA VAL A 175 -7.41 0.11 25.35
C VAL A 175 -7.43 -1.08 24.38
N PRO A 176 -6.33 -1.85 24.26
CA PRO A 176 -6.30 -3.03 23.43
C PRO A 176 -7.29 -4.08 23.93
N VAL A 177 -7.87 -4.83 23.00
CA VAL A 177 -8.79 -5.93 23.32
C VAL A 177 -8.13 -7.27 23.07
N ARG A 178 -8.53 -8.30 23.83
CA ARG A 178 -8.08 -9.67 23.58
C ARG A 178 -8.75 -10.23 22.33
N TYR A 179 -8.03 -11.01 21.54
CA TYR A 179 -8.61 -11.66 20.36
C TYR A 179 -9.87 -12.49 20.71
N CYS A 180 -9.87 -13.19 21.85
CA CYS A 180 -11.00 -14.03 22.27
C CYS A 180 -12.31 -13.24 22.51
N THR A 181 -12.25 -11.92 22.70
CA THR A 181 -13.45 -11.08 22.87
C THR A 181 -13.99 -10.56 21.54
N LEU A 182 -13.28 -10.78 20.43
CA LEU A 182 -13.71 -10.31 19.12
C LEU A 182 -14.86 -11.17 18.55
N GLY A 183 -14.77 -12.50 18.57
CA GLY A 183 -15.76 -13.32 17.84
C GLY A 183 -15.80 -13.00 16.33
N SER A 184 -16.96 -13.18 15.69
CA SER A 184 -17.11 -13.00 14.24
C SER A 184 -17.07 -11.54 13.78
N ARG A 185 -16.72 -11.35 12.50
CA ARG A 185 -16.60 -10.02 11.90
C ARG A 185 -17.92 -9.26 11.93
N ASP A 186 -17.82 -8.00 12.32
CA ASP A 186 -18.92 -7.07 12.45
C ASP A 186 -18.49 -5.73 11.85
N SER A 187 -19.21 -5.29 10.81
CA SER A 187 -18.95 -4.03 10.10
C SER A 187 -19.18 -2.79 10.96
N ALA A 188 -19.87 -2.91 12.09
CA ALA A 188 -20.08 -1.80 13.03
C ALA A 188 -18.87 -1.53 13.92
N ARG A 189 -17.87 -2.43 13.95
CA ARG A 189 -16.67 -2.25 14.76
C ARG A 189 -15.71 -1.26 14.12
N ASP A 190 -15.12 -0.44 14.98
CA ASP A 190 -14.08 0.50 14.58
C ASP A 190 -12.84 -0.26 14.07
N PRO A 191 -12.43 -0.07 12.80
CA PRO A 191 -11.24 -0.69 12.23
C PRO A 191 -9.96 -0.37 13.00
N HIS A 192 -9.94 0.75 13.74
CA HIS A 192 -8.81 1.19 14.54
C HIS A 192 -8.76 0.58 15.95
N THR A 193 -9.65 -0.37 16.27
CA THR A 193 -9.62 -1.12 17.53
C THR A 193 -8.33 -1.93 17.62
N LEU A 194 -7.51 -1.67 18.64
CA LEU A 194 -6.24 -2.37 18.88
C LEU A 194 -6.50 -3.76 19.47
N VAL A 195 -5.71 -4.74 19.04
CA VAL A 195 -5.84 -6.15 19.45
C VAL A 195 -4.51 -6.64 20.05
N GLU A 196 -4.61 -7.29 21.20
CA GLU A 196 -3.45 -7.94 21.85
C GLU A 196 -2.91 -9.09 20.98
N LEU A 197 -1.59 -9.21 20.92
CA LEU A 197 -0.93 -10.33 20.26
C LEU A 197 -1.02 -11.60 21.12
N SER A 198 -1.33 -12.72 20.48
CA SER A 198 -1.22 -14.04 21.10
C SER A 198 0.18 -14.62 20.90
N ALA A 199 0.68 -15.41 21.85
CA ALA A 199 1.83 -16.27 21.59
C ALA A 199 1.40 -17.46 20.72
N PHE A 200 2.29 -17.97 19.86
CA PHE A 200 2.01 -19.21 19.10
C PHE A 200 1.62 -20.37 20.01
N SER A 201 2.30 -20.53 21.15
CA SER A 201 1.99 -21.56 22.15
C SER A 201 0.60 -21.43 22.76
N ALA A 202 0.11 -20.19 22.95
CA ALA A 202 -1.22 -19.93 23.51
C ALA A 202 -2.36 -20.39 22.57
N ILE A 203 -2.07 -20.58 21.29
CA ILE A 203 -3.01 -21.11 20.28
C ILE A 203 -2.67 -22.54 19.85
N ASN A 204 -1.84 -23.25 20.63
CA ASN A 204 -1.38 -24.61 20.34
C ASN A 204 -0.70 -24.74 18.96
N ARG A 205 0.09 -23.74 18.58
CA ARG A 205 0.91 -23.75 17.36
C ARG A 205 2.38 -23.44 17.68
N PHE A 206 3.24 -23.71 16.72
CA PHE A 206 4.62 -23.26 16.72
C PHE A 206 4.80 -22.15 15.68
N GLN A 207 5.77 -21.27 15.90
CA GLN A 207 6.17 -20.31 14.88
C GLN A 207 6.68 -21.08 13.64
N PRO A 208 6.11 -20.87 12.44
CA PRO A 208 6.39 -21.75 11.29
C PRO A 208 7.70 -21.43 10.55
N PHE A 209 8.40 -20.36 10.92
CA PHE A 209 9.63 -19.91 10.30
C PHE A 209 10.49 -19.11 11.29
N ASN A 210 11.80 -19.10 11.08
CA ASN A 210 12.70 -18.26 11.85
C ASN A 210 12.81 -16.88 11.19
N VAL A 211 13.05 -15.85 12.00
CA VAL A 211 13.24 -14.48 11.51
C VAL A 211 14.55 -13.93 12.05
N ALA A 212 15.38 -13.39 11.17
CA ALA A 212 16.58 -12.63 11.51
C ALA A 212 16.44 -11.20 10.96
N VAL A 213 16.65 -10.19 11.79
CA VAL A 213 16.54 -8.77 11.41
C VAL A 213 17.86 -8.07 11.66
N SER A 214 18.43 -7.42 10.63
CA SER A 214 19.65 -6.63 10.74
C SER A 214 19.44 -5.37 11.59
N SER A 215 20.43 -5.01 12.41
CA SER A 215 20.39 -3.78 13.24
C SER A 215 20.25 -2.50 12.42
N ASN A 216 20.81 -2.46 11.20
CA ASN A 216 20.66 -1.33 10.27
C ASN A 216 19.19 -1.14 9.83
N VAL A 217 18.42 -2.22 9.73
CA VAL A 217 16.96 -2.17 9.46
C VAL A 217 16.24 -1.51 10.62
N LEU A 218 16.53 -1.94 11.85
CA LEU A 218 15.92 -1.39 13.06
C LEU A 218 16.22 0.11 13.19
N LEU A 219 17.48 0.50 12.94
CA LEU A 219 17.92 1.88 12.99
C LEU A 219 17.12 2.75 12.00
N LEU A 220 17.08 2.38 10.72
CA LEU A 220 16.42 3.20 9.71
C LEU A 220 14.91 3.26 9.91
N MET A 221 14.29 2.12 10.25
CA MET A 221 12.87 2.01 10.54
C MET A 221 12.46 2.91 11.71
N ASP A 222 13.14 2.77 12.86
CA ASP A 222 12.80 3.54 14.04
C ASP A 222 13.14 5.03 13.87
N PHE A 223 14.23 5.36 13.17
CA PHE A 223 14.53 6.74 12.78
C PHE A 223 13.38 7.35 11.98
N HIS A 224 12.86 6.65 10.96
CA HIS A 224 11.71 7.09 10.19
C HIS A 224 10.50 7.39 11.08
N CYS A 225 10.18 6.49 12.02
CA CYS A 225 9.05 6.64 12.94
C CYS A 225 9.20 7.82 13.91
N HIS A 226 10.44 8.28 14.19
CA HIS A 226 10.68 9.41 15.06
C HIS A 226 10.53 10.78 14.39
N LEU A 227 10.54 10.87 13.05
CA LEU A 227 10.58 12.16 12.36
C LEU A 227 9.25 12.92 12.36
N THR A 228 8.13 12.22 12.49
CA THR A 228 6.80 12.84 12.38
C THR A 228 5.85 12.40 13.49
N THR A 229 4.89 13.27 13.81
CA THR A 229 3.79 12.93 14.73
C THR A 229 2.68 12.12 14.07
N SER A 230 2.69 11.99 12.74
CA SER A 230 1.75 11.17 11.98
C SER A 230 2.28 9.77 11.74
N GLU A 231 1.40 8.82 11.42
CA GLU A 231 1.80 7.46 11.09
C GLU A 231 2.59 7.43 9.77
N VAL A 232 3.67 6.65 9.76
CA VAL A 232 4.48 6.38 8.58
C VAL A 232 4.40 4.91 8.19
N VAL A 233 4.70 4.59 6.94
CA VAL A 233 4.75 3.22 6.41
C VAL A 233 6.05 2.99 5.65
N GLY A 234 6.46 1.73 5.54
CA GLY A 234 7.59 1.33 4.70
C GLY A 234 7.60 -0.17 4.42
N TYR A 235 8.46 -0.56 3.49
CA TYR A 235 8.62 -1.95 3.08
C TYR A 235 9.91 -2.56 3.64
N LEU A 236 9.92 -3.89 3.78
CA LEU A 236 11.06 -4.66 4.25
C LEU A 236 11.58 -5.55 3.11
N GLY A 237 12.87 -5.41 2.79
CA GLY A 237 13.56 -6.22 1.79
C GLY A 237 14.53 -7.21 2.42
N GLY A 238 14.59 -8.41 1.84
CA GLY A 238 15.31 -9.51 2.46
C GLY A 238 15.43 -10.74 1.58
N ARG A 239 15.68 -11.87 2.24
CA ARG A 239 15.78 -13.20 1.61
C ARG A 239 14.94 -14.19 2.40
N TRP A 240 14.33 -15.12 1.68
CA TRP A 240 13.66 -16.28 2.24
C TRP A 240 14.41 -17.54 1.81
N ASP A 241 14.90 -18.31 2.79
CA ASP A 241 15.52 -19.61 2.56
C ASP A 241 14.52 -20.72 2.93
N THR A 242 14.02 -21.42 1.92
CA THR A 242 13.07 -22.52 2.09
C THR A 242 13.68 -23.77 2.73
N ASN A 243 15.00 -23.96 2.64
CA ASN A 243 15.67 -25.13 3.21
C ASN A 243 15.81 -24.98 4.72
N THR A 244 16.21 -23.79 5.18
CA THR A 244 16.39 -23.50 6.61
C THR A 244 15.15 -22.89 7.26
N GLN A 245 14.11 -22.59 6.48
CA GLN A 245 12.91 -21.87 6.90
C GLN A 245 13.26 -20.53 7.59
N LEU A 246 14.25 -19.81 7.05
CA LEU A 246 14.75 -18.56 7.62
C LEU A 246 14.38 -17.37 6.74
N LEU A 247 13.64 -16.42 7.33
CA LEU A 247 13.41 -15.10 6.77
C LEU A 247 14.47 -14.13 7.28
N THR A 248 15.34 -13.65 6.40
CA THR A 248 16.34 -12.64 6.75
C THR A 248 15.91 -11.28 6.22
N VAL A 249 15.63 -10.34 7.13
CA VAL A 249 15.32 -8.94 6.81
C VAL A 249 16.61 -8.15 6.80
N LEU A 250 16.98 -7.65 5.62
CA LEU A 250 18.29 -7.04 5.36
C LEU A 250 18.20 -5.53 5.19
N ARG A 251 17.06 -4.99 4.72
CA ARG A 251 16.88 -3.56 4.47
C ARG A 251 15.45 -3.09 4.75
N ALA A 252 15.34 -1.85 5.23
CA ALA A 252 14.10 -1.10 5.25
C ALA A 252 14.05 -0.14 4.06
N PHE A 253 12.86 0.06 3.51
CA PHE A 253 12.54 1.00 2.44
C PHE A 253 11.43 1.93 2.93
N PRO A 254 11.79 3.05 3.58
CA PRO A 254 10.84 4.05 4.04
C PRO A 254 10.00 4.61 2.88
N CYS A 255 8.67 4.61 2.99
CA CYS A 255 7.84 5.26 1.98
C CYS A 255 7.85 6.77 2.21
N ARG A 256 8.54 7.52 1.34
CA ARG A 256 8.55 9.00 1.33
C ARG A 256 7.26 9.57 0.72
N THR A 257 6.12 9.19 1.29
CA THR A 257 4.80 9.69 0.89
C THR A 257 3.93 9.89 2.12
N ARG A 258 2.89 10.71 1.98
CA ARG A 258 1.87 10.89 3.02
C ARG A 258 0.72 9.92 2.79
N LEU A 259 0.12 9.41 3.87
CA LEU A 259 -1.03 8.49 3.78
C LEU A 259 -2.23 9.07 2.99
N ALA A 260 -2.36 10.40 2.97
CA ALA A 260 -3.40 11.09 2.18
C ALA A 260 -3.01 11.32 0.71
N ASP A 261 -1.73 11.20 0.36
CA ASP A 261 -1.21 11.45 -0.99
C ASP A 261 -1.30 10.18 -1.85
N ARG A 262 -2.47 10.01 -2.47
CA ARG A 262 -2.80 8.84 -3.29
C ARG A 262 -2.14 8.87 -4.67
N ASP A 263 -1.69 10.03 -5.12
CA ASP A 263 -1.13 10.20 -6.47
C ASP A 263 0.36 9.84 -6.48
N SER A 264 1.08 10.18 -5.41
CA SER A 264 2.51 9.86 -5.27
C SER A 264 2.78 8.41 -4.85
N ALA A 265 1.84 7.76 -4.14
CA ALA A 265 2.06 6.42 -3.60
C ALA A 265 2.48 5.35 -4.64
N PRO A 266 1.86 5.25 -5.84
CA PRO A 266 2.27 4.27 -6.84
C PRO A 266 3.70 4.49 -7.36
N VAL A 267 4.14 5.75 -7.47
CA VAL A 267 5.49 6.09 -7.93
C VAL A 267 6.53 5.65 -6.91
N VAL A 268 6.26 5.90 -5.62
CA VAL A 268 7.12 5.44 -4.52
C VAL A 268 7.19 3.91 -4.46
N GLU A 269 6.05 3.22 -4.65
CA GLU A 269 6.04 1.75 -4.70
C GLU A 269 6.85 1.19 -5.86
N GLU A 270 6.79 1.82 -7.04
CA GLU A 270 7.57 1.43 -8.21
C GLU A 270 9.08 1.65 -7.99
N GLU A 271 9.47 2.79 -7.41
CA GLU A 271 10.87 3.08 -7.03
C GLU A 271 11.41 2.04 -6.04
N ILE A 272 10.61 1.66 -5.04
CA ILE A 272 11.00 0.63 -4.05
C ILE A 272 11.10 -0.74 -4.72
N CYS A 273 10.17 -1.09 -5.61
CA CYS A 273 10.22 -2.33 -6.38
C CYS A 273 11.51 -2.42 -7.23
N GLN A 274 11.85 -1.33 -7.92
CA GLN A 274 13.09 -1.26 -8.70
C GLN A 274 14.33 -1.37 -7.81
N ASN A 275 14.33 -0.72 -6.64
CA ASN A 275 15.42 -0.81 -5.67
C ASN A 275 15.61 -2.24 -5.13
N LEU A 276 14.52 -2.95 -4.80
CA LEU A 276 14.56 -4.35 -4.40
C LEU A 276 15.20 -5.21 -5.49
N PHE A 277 14.74 -5.04 -6.74
CA PHE A 277 15.26 -5.76 -7.90
C PHE A 277 16.76 -5.52 -8.13
N MET A 278 17.17 -4.25 -8.16
CA MET A 278 18.57 -3.86 -8.40
C MET A 278 19.52 -4.39 -7.31
N ARG A 279 19.01 -4.64 -6.10
CA ARG A 279 19.79 -5.18 -4.97
C ARG A 279 19.66 -6.70 -4.82
N GLY A 280 18.92 -7.36 -5.71
CA GLY A 280 18.65 -8.80 -5.64
C GLY A 280 17.98 -9.21 -4.33
N LEU A 281 17.09 -8.36 -3.81
CA LEU A 281 16.30 -8.56 -2.61
C LEU A 281 14.85 -8.88 -3.00
N SER A 282 14.19 -9.66 -2.16
CA SER A 282 12.75 -9.91 -2.25
C SER A 282 12.01 -9.03 -1.25
N LEU A 283 10.77 -8.66 -1.57
CA LEU A 283 9.84 -8.10 -0.59
C LEU A 283 9.51 -9.19 0.45
N VAL A 284 9.79 -8.92 1.72
CA VAL A 284 9.62 -9.89 2.81
C VAL A 284 8.69 -9.40 3.92
N GLY A 285 8.25 -8.15 3.85
CA GLY A 285 7.42 -7.57 4.89
C GLY A 285 7.16 -6.09 4.70
N TRP A 286 6.57 -5.50 5.72
CA TRP A 286 6.25 -4.09 5.82
C TRP A 286 6.31 -3.64 7.27
N TYR A 287 6.37 -2.33 7.47
CA TYR A 287 6.24 -1.74 8.78
C TYR A 287 5.40 -0.47 8.75
N HIS A 288 4.81 -0.14 9.89
CA HIS A 288 4.26 1.19 10.13
C HIS A 288 4.47 1.62 11.57
N SER A 289 4.11 2.86 11.89
CA SER A 289 4.24 3.40 13.23
C SER A 289 2.90 3.69 13.88
N HIS A 290 2.82 3.53 15.20
CA HIS A 290 1.84 4.18 16.07
C HIS A 290 2.58 5.20 16.95
N PRO A 291 2.77 6.47 16.51
CA PRO A 291 3.69 7.40 17.16
C PRO A 291 3.49 7.56 18.66
N ARG A 292 2.23 7.65 19.11
CA ARG A 292 1.84 7.79 20.54
C ARG A 292 0.99 6.65 21.07
N GLY A 293 0.78 5.61 20.27
CA GLY A 293 -0.07 4.47 20.63
C GLY A 293 0.75 3.23 20.97
N PRO A 294 0.13 2.21 21.59
CA PRO A 294 0.77 0.92 21.75
C PRO A 294 1.17 0.36 20.38
N ALA A 295 2.35 -0.26 20.31
CA ALA A 295 2.81 -0.99 19.13
C ALA A 295 2.09 -2.35 19.03
N LEU A 296 0.78 -2.32 18.83
CA LEU A 296 -0.11 -3.47 18.68
C LEU A 296 -0.95 -3.27 17.42
N PRO A 297 -1.32 -4.35 16.70
CA PRO A 297 -2.10 -4.22 15.47
C PRO A 297 -3.54 -3.81 15.78
N SER A 298 -4.09 -2.96 14.92
CA SER A 298 -5.53 -2.73 14.82
C SER A 298 -6.23 -3.81 13.98
N LEU A 299 -7.56 -3.85 13.98
CA LEU A 299 -8.33 -4.73 13.08
C LEU A 299 -7.97 -4.47 11.60
N GLN A 300 -7.75 -3.20 11.23
CA GLN A 300 -7.28 -2.84 9.89
C GLN A 300 -5.89 -3.39 9.58
N ASP A 301 -4.98 -3.39 10.56
CA ASP A 301 -3.63 -3.93 10.39
C ASP A 301 -3.66 -5.46 10.24
N ILE A 302 -4.54 -6.13 10.97
CA ILE A 302 -4.75 -7.59 10.87
C ILE A 302 -5.19 -7.96 9.44
N ASP A 303 -6.16 -7.24 8.90
CA ASP A 303 -6.65 -7.46 7.55
C ASP A 303 -5.58 -7.17 6.50
N SER A 304 -4.88 -6.05 6.65
CA SER A 304 -3.78 -5.67 5.76
C SER A 304 -2.68 -6.73 5.77
N GLN A 305 -2.29 -7.22 6.96
CA GLN A 305 -1.30 -8.27 7.12
C GLN A 305 -1.74 -9.60 6.46
N MET A 306 -3.01 -9.98 6.58
CA MET A 306 -3.54 -11.15 5.84
C MET A 306 -3.41 -10.97 4.33
N ASP A 307 -3.78 -9.80 3.81
CA ASP A 307 -3.66 -9.50 2.39
C ASP A 307 -2.19 -9.54 1.92
N HIS A 308 -1.26 -9.00 2.71
CA HIS A 308 0.18 -9.05 2.40
C HIS A 308 0.72 -10.50 2.40
N GLN A 309 0.33 -11.31 3.39
CA GLN A 309 0.70 -12.73 3.45
C GLN A 309 0.19 -13.50 2.22
N LEU A 310 -1.06 -13.28 1.81
CA LEU A 310 -1.63 -13.93 0.63
C LEU A 310 -0.93 -13.49 -0.65
N ARG A 311 -0.63 -12.20 -0.80
CA ARG A 311 0.10 -11.69 -1.98
C ARG A 311 1.49 -12.30 -2.13
N LEU A 312 2.20 -12.52 -1.02
CA LEU A 312 3.57 -13.03 -1.06
C LEU A 312 3.67 -14.56 -1.16
N GLN A 313 2.62 -15.31 -0.83
CA GLN A 313 2.59 -16.76 -1.06
C GLN A 313 2.63 -17.15 -2.56
N GLY A 314 2.21 -16.25 -3.45
CA GLY A 314 2.29 -16.46 -4.91
C GLY A 314 1.47 -17.65 -5.42
N SER A 315 1.65 -18.00 -6.70
CA SER A 315 0.83 -19.00 -7.41
C SER A 315 1.36 -20.44 -7.32
N ASN A 316 2.56 -20.66 -6.77
CA ASN A 316 3.30 -21.92 -6.89
C ASN A 316 3.17 -22.86 -5.67
N ASN A 317 2.13 -22.72 -4.84
CA ASN A 317 2.01 -23.44 -3.56
C ASN A 317 3.24 -23.30 -2.64
N GLY A 318 4.11 -22.33 -2.89
CA GLY A 318 5.30 -22.06 -2.10
C GLY A 318 4.93 -21.28 -0.85
N PHE A 319 5.46 -21.66 0.30
CA PHE A 319 5.37 -20.83 1.49
C PHE A 319 6.44 -19.75 1.42
N GLN A 320 6.03 -18.47 1.41
CA GLN A 320 6.90 -17.33 1.66
C GLN A 320 6.26 -16.49 2.78
N PRO A 321 6.95 -16.33 3.92
CA PRO A 321 6.42 -15.53 5.01
C PRO A 321 6.44 -14.04 4.67
N CYS A 322 5.48 -13.30 5.24
CA CYS A 322 5.42 -11.85 5.22
C CYS A 322 5.44 -11.36 6.66
N LEU A 323 6.45 -10.57 7.03
CA LEU A 323 6.56 -10.00 8.37
C LEU A 323 5.89 -8.62 8.43
N GLY A 324 4.97 -8.43 9.38
CA GLY A 324 4.48 -7.10 9.76
C GLY A 324 5.24 -6.61 10.99
N ILE A 325 5.62 -5.33 11.01
CA ILE A 325 6.26 -4.69 12.18
C ILE A 325 5.54 -3.39 12.52
N ILE A 326 5.20 -3.19 13.80
CA ILE A 326 4.66 -1.93 14.29
C ILE A 326 5.67 -1.29 15.23
N CYS A 327 6.00 -0.02 14.98
CA CYS A 327 6.86 0.76 15.85
C CYS A 327 6.07 1.80 16.66
N GLY A 328 6.22 1.78 17.98
CA GLY A 328 5.65 2.78 18.90
C GLY A 328 6.76 3.61 19.53
N PRO A 329 7.19 4.73 18.92
CA PRO A 329 8.35 5.48 19.39
C PRO A 329 8.06 6.30 20.65
N TYR A 330 6.89 6.93 20.77
CA TYR A 330 6.61 7.90 21.85
C TYR A 330 5.48 7.47 22.81
N TYR A 331 5.08 6.20 22.80
CA TYR A 331 4.07 5.70 23.73
C TYR A 331 4.60 5.72 25.17
N HIS A 332 3.87 6.38 26.08
CA HIS A 332 4.28 6.51 27.47
C HIS A 332 4.22 5.19 28.27
N GLY A 333 3.53 4.17 27.75
CA GLY A 333 3.55 2.83 28.33
C GLY A 333 4.81 2.01 27.97
N ASN A 334 5.72 2.55 27.16
CA ASN A 334 6.99 1.88 26.85
C ASN A 334 7.90 1.75 28.08
N GLN A 335 8.72 0.70 28.12
CA GLN A 335 9.73 0.54 29.16
C GLN A 335 10.94 1.44 28.87
N GLY A 336 10.92 2.66 29.39
CA GLY A 336 12.02 3.62 29.26
C GLY A 336 12.01 4.36 27.92
N VAL A 337 13.20 4.76 27.45
CA VAL A 337 13.39 5.63 26.27
C VAL A 337 13.35 4.89 24.94
N ALA A 338 13.43 3.56 24.96
CA ALA A 338 13.45 2.74 23.76
C ALA A 338 12.06 2.73 23.10
N SER A 339 12.05 2.75 21.76
CA SER A 339 10.83 2.47 21.00
C SER A 339 10.42 1.01 21.20
N THR A 340 9.12 0.76 21.28
CA THR A 340 8.59 -0.60 21.22
C THR A 340 8.49 -1.00 19.75
N ILE A 341 9.20 -2.05 19.37
CA ILE A 341 9.14 -2.63 18.02
C ILE A 341 8.47 -3.99 18.16
N THR A 342 7.34 -4.16 17.48
CA THR A 342 6.49 -5.34 17.61
C THR A 342 6.35 -6.05 16.27
N PRO A 343 7.14 -7.12 16.03
CA PRO A 343 6.94 -8.01 14.91
C PRO A 343 5.72 -8.90 15.13
N PHE A 344 4.87 -9.04 14.12
CA PHE A 344 3.68 -9.86 14.19
C PHE A 344 3.40 -10.58 12.86
N TRP A 345 2.61 -11.65 12.98
CA TRP A 345 2.07 -12.42 11.87
C TRP A 345 0.59 -12.68 12.16
N VAL A 346 -0.19 -13.01 11.13
CA VAL A 346 -1.61 -13.32 11.32
C VAL A 346 -1.88 -14.76 10.90
N VAL A 347 -2.35 -15.55 11.86
CA VAL A 347 -2.85 -16.89 11.58
C VAL A 347 -4.24 -16.77 10.94
N PRO A 348 -4.47 -17.34 9.74
CA PRO A 348 -5.78 -17.32 9.11
C PRO A 348 -6.86 -17.90 10.05
N PRO A 349 -8.10 -17.39 9.98
CA PRO A 349 -9.18 -17.93 10.79
C PRO A 349 -9.39 -19.42 10.49
N PRO A 350 -9.80 -20.23 11.49
CA PRO A 350 -10.09 -21.64 11.28
C PRO A 350 -11.13 -21.86 10.19
N GLU A 351 -11.03 -22.95 9.43
CA GLU A 351 -11.99 -23.28 8.36
C GLU A 351 -13.44 -23.38 8.85
N GLN A 352 -13.64 -23.75 10.13
CA GLN A 352 -14.97 -23.83 10.74
C GLN A 352 -15.58 -22.45 11.03
N ARG A 353 -14.77 -21.39 11.07
CA ARG A 353 -15.19 -20.00 11.35
C ARG A 353 -14.52 -19.02 10.37
N PRO A 354 -14.82 -19.13 9.06
CA PRO A 354 -14.14 -18.34 8.03
C PRO A 354 -14.47 -16.84 8.11
N ASN A 355 -15.55 -16.48 8.81
CA ASN A 355 -15.99 -15.10 9.01
C ASN A 355 -15.37 -14.43 10.24
N ASP A 356 -14.45 -15.08 10.95
CA ASP A 356 -13.75 -14.48 12.07
C ASP A 356 -12.54 -13.65 11.59
N TYR A 357 -12.05 -12.76 12.45
CA TYR A 357 -10.77 -12.09 12.19
C TYR A 357 -9.62 -13.10 12.27
N GLY A 358 -8.55 -12.86 11.50
CA GLY A 358 -7.30 -13.61 11.69
C GLY A 358 -6.73 -13.38 13.10
N ILE A 359 -6.02 -14.37 13.63
CA ILE A 359 -5.43 -14.29 14.97
C ILE A 359 -4.06 -13.61 14.86
N PRO A 360 -3.87 -12.40 15.40
CA PRO A 360 -2.56 -11.78 15.39
C PRO A 360 -1.67 -12.45 16.44
N VAL A 361 -0.50 -12.89 16.01
CA VAL A 361 0.48 -13.58 16.85
C VAL A 361 1.80 -12.83 16.86
N ALA A 362 2.43 -12.78 18.03
CA ALA A 362 3.77 -12.22 18.17
C ALA A 362 4.79 -13.13 17.48
N VAL A 363 5.71 -12.53 16.72
CA VAL A 363 6.79 -13.25 16.05
C VAL A 363 8.07 -13.05 16.84
N GLU A 364 8.68 -14.14 17.24
CA GLU A 364 10.02 -14.15 17.83
C GLU A 364 11.06 -13.93 16.72
N VAL A 365 11.93 -12.96 16.94
CA VAL A 365 12.96 -12.53 15.99
C VAL A 365 14.34 -12.58 16.63
N THR A 366 15.34 -12.96 15.85
CA THR A 366 16.75 -12.83 16.22
C THR A 366 17.29 -11.54 15.63
N TYR A 367 17.81 -10.65 16.47
CA TYR A 367 18.45 -9.42 16.01
C TYR A 367 19.91 -9.69 15.67
N VAL A 368 20.29 -9.38 14.42
CA VAL A 368 21.65 -9.57 13.91
C VAL A 368 22.34 -8.22 13.89
N GLN A 369 23.38 -8.11 14.71
CA GLN A 369 24.18 -6.90 14.80
C GLN A 369 25.05 -6.74 13.55
N ASP A 370 24.92 -5.59 12.89
CA ASP A 370 25.82 -5.21 11.79
C ASP A 370 27.12 -4.64 12.36
N ASN A 371 28.22 -4.93 11.68
CA ASN A 371 29.56 -4.44 12.07
C ASN A 371 29.73 -2.93 11.82
N TYR A 372 28.92 -2.35 10.94
CA TYR A 372 29.02 -0.94 10.58
C TYR A 372 27.70 -0.41 10.02
N LEU A 373 27.54 0.90 10.15
CA LEU A 373 26.49 1.64 9.48
C LEU A 373 26.85 1.80 8.00
N THR A 374 26.03 1.27 7.10
CA THR A 374 26.30 1.35 5.66
C THR A 374 26.03 2.77 5.12
N SER A 375 26.78 3.19 4.10
CA SER A 375 26.55 4.48 3.43
C SER A 375 25.15 4.60 2.84
N ASP A 376 24.57 3.48 2.40
CA ASP A 376 23.19 3.44 1.92
C ASP A 376 22.20 3.86 3.02
N VAL A 377 22.35 3.33 4.24
CA VAL A 377 21.45 3.67 5.35
C VAL A 377 21.59 5.15 5.72
N LEU A 378 22.82 5.67 5.76
CA LEU A 378 23.06 7.09 5.99
C LEU A 378 22.38 7.96 4.92
N ASN A 379 22.49 7.57 3.65
CA ASN A 379 21.84 8.28 2.56
C ASN A 379 20.31 8.27 2.71
N GLU A 380 19.71 7.13 3.05
CA GLU A 380 18.26 7.04 3.31
C GLU A 380 17.84 7.92 4.49
N MET A 381 18.62 7.96 5.58
CA MET A 381 18.35 8.86 6.71
C MET A 381 18.39 10.33 6.27
N MET A 382 19.35 10.73 5.43
CA MET A 382 19.43 12.10 4.90
C MET A 382 18.23 12.44 4.02
N LEU A 383 17.83 11.54 3.12
CA LEU A 383 16.65 11.71 2.28
C LEU A 383 15.36 11.84 3.10
N LEU A 384 15.24 11.10 4.20
CA LEU A 384 14.13 11.25 5.14
C LEU A 384 14.13 12.60 5.84
N VAL A 385 15.28 13.08 6.31
CA VAL A 385 15.40 14.42 6.91
C VAL A 385 14.98 15.50 5.92
N ASP A 386 15.43 15.41 4.68
CA ASP A 386 15.07 16.36 3.63
C ASP A 386 13.56 16.31 3.32
N PHE A 387 12.98 15.12 3.22
CA PHE A 387 11.54 14.93 2.98
C PHE A 387 10.67 15.54 4.10
N TYR A 388 11.05 15.34 5.37
CA TYR A 388 10.27 15.85 6.50
C TYR A 388 10.64 17.27 6.94
N ARG A 389 11.70 17.90 6.40
CA ARG A 389 12.19 19.21 6.88
C ARG A 389 11.11 20.29 6.92
N THR A 390 10.20 20.29 5.94
CA THR A 390 9.12 21.29 5.82
C THR A 390 7.75 20.71 6.18
N ALA A 391 7.72 19.54 6.80
CA ALA A 391 6.50 18.87 7.22
C ALA A 391 5.81 19.66 8.35
N PRO A 392 4.49 19.91 8.27
CA PRO A 392 3.76 20.60 9.33
C PRO A 392 3.67 19.77 10.63
N ASP A 393 3.83 18.47 10.50
CA ASP A 393 3.79 17.45 11.53
C ASP A 393 5.18 16.86 11.82
N LEU A 394 6.25 17.56 11.45
CA LEU A 394 7.61 17.25 11.90
C LEU A 394 7.64 17.29 13.44
N VAL A 395 8.27 16.31 14.06
CA VAL A 395 8.41 16.30 15.52
C VAL A 395 9.26 17.49 15.97
N GLN A 396 8.79 18.16 17.03
CA GLN A 396 9.55 19.22 17.67
C GLN A 396 10.62 18.62 18.58
N PHE A 397 11.85 18.48 18.06
CA PHE A 397 12.95 17.80 18.76
C PHE A 397 13.32 18.42 20.12
N SER A 398 13.09 19.73 20.30
CA SER A 398 13.32 20.42 21.58
C SER A 398 12.18 20.27 22.59
N GLN A 399 11.05 19.67 22.19
CA GLN A 399 9.93 19.44 23.08
C GLN A 399 10.27 18.36 24.11
N LEU A 400 9.78 18.52 25.34
CA LEU A 400 9.85 17.50 26.38
C LEU A 400 8.96 16.31 26.01
N TRP A 401 9.57 15.12 25.97
CA TRP A 401 8.86 13.84 25.87
C TRP A 401 8.52 13.30 27.26
N SER A 402 9.45 13.39 28.20
CA SER A 402 9.22 13.16 29.63
C SER A 402 9.67 14.39 30.43
N PRO A 403 9.38 14.48 31.75
CA PRO A 403 9.69 15.68 32.55
C PRO A 403 11.14 16.17 32.46
N GLU A 404 12.08 15.28 32.16
CA GLU A 404 13.52 15.58 32.13
C GLU A 404 14.20 15.28 30.77
N ILE A 405 13.48 14.66 29.83
CA ILE A 405 14.07 14.15 28.57
C ILE A 405 13.34 14.80 27.38
N THR A 406 14.09 15.50 26.53
CA THR A 406 13.55 15.99 25.26
C THR A 406 13.40 14.85 24.26
N VAL A 407 12.58 15.05 23.23
CA VAL A 407 12.51 14.11 22.08
C VAL A 407 13.91 13.86 21.51
N LEU A 408 14.74 14.91 21.36
CA LEU A 408 16.09 14.76 20.85
C LEU A 408 16.96 13.90 21.77
N ASP A 409 16.86 14.08 23.08
CA ASP A 409 17.63 13.28 24.05
C ASP A 409 17.21 11.82 24.00
N LYS A 410 15.90 11.54 23.88
CA LYS A 410 15.39 10.19 23.66
C LYS A 410 16.00 9.55 22.41
N ILE A 411 15.97 10.26 21.28
CA ILE A 411 16.54 9.78 20.01
C ILE A 411 18.05 9.55 20.15
N LYS A 412 18.77 10.45 20.81
CA LYS A 412 20.22 10.32 21.04
C LYS A 412 20.56 9.11 21.91
N VAL A 413 19.84 8.90 23.02
CA VAL A 413 20.08 7.76 23.92
C VAL A 413 19.76 6.46 23.21
N TRP A 414 18.66 6.41 22.45
CA TRP A 414 18.34 5.24 21.63
C TRP A 414 19.38 5.00 20.54
N ALA A 415 19.74 6.04 19.77
CA ALA A 415 20.73 5.94 18.72
C ALA A 415 22.07 5.51 19.31
N ALA A 416 22.47 6.04 20.47
CA ALA A 416 23.64 5.58 21.20
C ALA A 416 23.48 4.16 21.72
N GLY A 417 22.30 3.66 22.07
CA GLY A 417 22.09 2.25 22.44
C GLY A 417 22.26 1.32 21.25
N VAL A 418 21.65 1.64 20.11
CA VAL A 418 21.80 0.89 18.86
C VAL A 418 23.24 0.99 18.36
N ILE A 419 23.83 2.18 18.34
CA ILE A 419 25.21 2.44 17.87
C ILE A 419 26.28 1.97 18.86
N SER A 420 26.07 2.01 20.17
CA SER A 420 27.02 1.45 21.16
C SER A 420 27.04 -0.08 21.08
N THR A 421 25.91 -0.70 20.74
CA THR A 421 25.89 -2.12 20.34
C THR A 421 26.61 -2.34 18.99
N VAL A 422 26.67 -1.33 18.10
CA VAL A 422 27.47 -1.31 16.85
C VAL A 422 28.98 -1.04 17.11
N LEU A 423 29.35 -0.27 18.15
CA LEU A 423 30.71 0.25 18.36
C LEU A 423 31.48 -0.42 19.50
N LEU A 424 30.86 -1.22 20.37
CA LEU A 424 31.56 -1.98 21.42
C LEU A 424 32.36 -3.20 20.89
N ALA A 425 32.62 -3.24 19.58
CA ALA A 425 33.54 -4.16 18.92
C ALA A 425 34.86 -3.49 18.49
N PHE A 426 35.30 -2.43 19.20
CA PHE A 426 36.65 -1.87 19.13
C PHE A 426 37.26 -1.66 20.50
#